data_AF-A0A839IZS5-F1
#
_entry.id   AF-A0A839IZS5-F1
#
_cell.length_a   1.000
_cell.length_b   1.000
_cell.length_c   1.000
_cell.angle_alpha   90.00
_cell.angle_beta   90.00
_cell.angle_gamma   90.00
#
_symmetry.space_group_name_H-M   'P 1'
#
loop_
_entity.id
_entity.type
_entity.pdbx_description
1 polymer ?
#
loop_
_entity_poly.entity_id
_entity_poly.type
_entity_poly.pdbx_seq_one_letter_code
_entity_poly.pdbx_strand_id
1 'polypeptide(L)'
;YFLKDVNINSDLSDFGAFEQNGKVYFTSSADKGVLTKHLYAWNEQPFLDVYVTEKNADTIIHHLSKVKGDINSVYHDGPVVITKDGKTMYFSRNNFNDKKL
;
A
#
# COMPACT_ATOMS: atom_id res chain seq x y z
N TYR A 1 21.34 -0.25 18.32
CA TYR A 1 20.02 0.10 17.75
C TYR A 1 18.97 -0.64 18.56
N PHE A 2 17.78 -0.06 18.72
CA PHE A 2 16.65 -0.73 19.38
C PHE A 2 15.67 -1.14 18.28
N LEU A 3 15.37 -2.44 18.21
CA LEU A 3 14.31 -2.95 17.35
C LEU A 3 13.03 -3.00 18.20
N LYS A 4 11.95 -2.45 17.66
CA LYS A 4 10.63 -2.49 18.30
C LYS A 4 9.68 -3.14 17.31
N ASP A 5 9.00 -4.18 17.78
CA ASP A 5 7.95 -4.82 17.01
C ASP A 5 6.79 -3.84 16.80
N VAL A 6 6.25 -3.84 15.59
CA VAL A 6 5.11 -3.03 15.19
C VAL A 6 3.97 -3.96 14.81
N ASN A 7 2.80 -3.77 15.43
CA ASN A 7 1.60 -4.56 15.15
C ASN A 7 0.85 -4.04 13.90
N ILE A 8 1.62 -3.62 12.89
CA ILE A 8 1.08 -3.05 11.65
C ILE A 8 1.09 -4.03 10.49
N ASN A 9 1.81 -5.15 10.58
CA ASN A 9 1.80 -6.14 9.50
C ASN A 9 0.44 -6.87 9.50
N SER A 10 -0.10 -7.07 8.30
CA SER A 10 -1.19 -7.97 7.99
C SER A 10 -0.72 -9.42 7.93
N ASP A 11 -1.67 -10.36 7.83
CA ASP A 11 -1.37 -11.76 7.55
C ASP A 11 -0.94 -12.01 6.08
N LEU A 12 -0.89 -10.95 5.25
CA LEU A 12 -0.55 -10.99 3.84
C LEU A 12 0.79 -10.27 3.57
N SER A 13 1.06 -9.88 2.33
CA SER A 13 2.34 -9.28 1.97
C SER A 13 2.33 -7.78 2.28
N ASP A 14 3.25 -7.34 3.13
CA ASP A 14 3.50 -5.94 3.45
C ASP A 14 4.98 -5.59 3.23
N PHE A 15 5.24 -4.53 2.47
CA PHE A 15 6.61 -4.11 2.18
C PHE A 15 6.69 -2.65 1.73
N GLY A 16 7.92 -2.16 1.54
CA GLY A 16 8.17 -0.83 0.98
C GLY A 16 7.78 0.31 1.91
N ALA A 17 7.90 0.12 3.22
CA ALA A 17 7.54 1.14 4.21
C ALA A 17 8.39 2.40 4.05
N PHE A 18 7.71 3.55 3.99
CA PHE A 18 8.30 4.89 3.86
C PHE A 18 7.65 5.84 4.88
N GLU A 19 8.46 6.47 5.73
CA GLU A 19 7.98 7.46 6.71
C GLU A 19 8.09 8.88 6.15
N GLN A 20 7.01 9.65 6.29
CA GLN A 20 7.06 11.10 6.12
C GLN A 20 6.08 11.81 7.07
N ASN A 21 6.56 12.83 7.77
CA ASN A 21 5.74 13.70 8.64
C ASN A 21 4.86 12.95 9.65
N GLY A 22 5.41 11.92 10.30
CA GLY A 22 4.68 11.12 11.29
C GLY A 22 3.74 10.06 10.70
N LYS A 23 3.65 9.97 9.37
CA LYS A 23 2.89 8.95 8.65
C LYS A 23 3.80 7.91 8.04
N VAL A 24 3.31 6.68 7.97
CA VAL A 24 3.97 5.55 7.33
C VAL A 24 3.13 5.13 6.14
N TYR A 25 3.75 5.14 4.97
CA TYR A 25 3.21 4.67 3.70
C TYR A 25 3.81 3.31 3.39
N PHE A 26 3.02 2.36 2.93
CA PHE A 26 3.51 1.02 2.60
C PHE A 26 2.59 0.35 1.61
N THR A 27 3.11 -0.67 0.94
CA THR A 27 2.34 -1.49 0.01
C THR A 27 1.87 -2.74 0.73
N SER A 28 0.60 -3.08 0.52
CA SER A 28 -0.03 -4.22 1.14
C SER A 28 -0.99 -4.91 0.19
N SER A 29 -1.08 -6.23 0.27
CA SER A 29 -2.19 -7.01 -0.30
C SER A 29 -3.33 -7.26 0.69
N ALA A 30 -3.34 -6.54 1.83
CA ALA A 30 -4.32 -6.69 2.90
C ALA A 30 -5.76 -6.30 2.53
N ASP A 31 -6.03 -5.80 1.32
CA ASP A 31 -7.41 -5.52 0.91
C ASP A 31 -8.23 -6.81 0.84
N LYS A 32 -9.05 -7.04 1.87
CA LYS A 32 -10.07 -8.09 1.91
C LYS A 32 -11.44 -7.56 1.45
N GLY A 33 -11.43 -6.52 0.60
CA GLY A 33 -12.58 -5.75 0.12
C GLY A 33 -13.91 -6.50 0.13
N VAL A 34 -14.85 -5.94 0.91
CA VAL A 34 -16.25 -6.34 0.99
C VAL A 34 -16.84 -6.45 -0.43
N LEU A 35 -17.25 -7.65 -0.82
CA LEU A 35 -18.22 -7.98 -1.87
C LEU A 35 -17.88 -7.84 -3.37
N THR A 36 -16.70 -7.43 -3.81
CA THR A 36 -16.32 -7.58 -5.23
C THR A 36 -14.91 -8.14 -5.39
N LYS A 37 -14.84 -9.45 -5.55
CA LYS A 37 -13.66 -10.24 -5.95
C LYS A 37 -13.10 -9.75 -7.30
N HIS A 38 -12.28 -8.70 -7.29
CA HIS A 38 -11.32 -8.46 -8.36
C HIS A 38 -10.05 -9.24 -8.04
N LEU A 39 -10.11 -10.56 -8.22
CA LEU A 39 -8.95 -11.44 -8.09
C LEU A 39 -8.06 -11.24 -9.32
N TYR A 40 -6.76 -11.03 -9.12
CA TYR A 40 -5.81 -11.03 -10.22
C TYR A 40 -5.75 -12.43 -10.83
N ALA A 41 -6.09 -12.57 -12.11
CA ALA A 41 -6.32 -13.87 -12.75
C ALA A 41 -5.10 -14.81 -12.79
N TRP A 42 -3.89 -14.30 -12.53
CA TRP A 42 -2.66 -15.09 -12.61
C TRP A 42 -2.30 -15.81 -11.30
N ASN A 43 -2.73 -15.29 -10.15
CA ASN A 43 -2.43 -15.89 -8.84
C ASN A 43 -3.63 -15.90 -7.87
N GLU A 44 -4.80 -15.44 -8.32
CA GLU A 44 -6.02 -15.31 -7.52
C GLU A 44 -5.85 -14.45 -6.25
N GLN A 45 -4.92 -13.49 -6.25
CA GLN A 45 -4.68 -12.59 -5.11
C GLN A 45 -5.32 -11.21 -5.33
N PRO A 46 -5.64 -10.48 -4.24
CA PRO A 46 -5.99 -9.06 -4.30
C PRO A 46 -4.83 -8.23 -4.89
N PHE A 47 -5.15 -7.11 -5.53
CA PHE A 47 -4.12 -6.20 -6.01
C PHE A 47 -3.35 -5.54 -4.85
N LEU A 48 -2.03 -5.47 -4.98
CA LEU A 48 -1.18 -4.62 -4.14
C LEU A 48 -1.63 -3.16 -4.23
N ASP A 49 -2.05 -2.64 -3.09
CA ASP A 49 -2.43 -1.24 -2.89
C ASP A 49 -1.46 -0.57 -1.92
N VAL A 50 -1.42 0.75 -2.00
CA VAL A 50 -0.66 1.64 -1.14
C VAL A 50 -1.57 2.19 -0.06
N TYR A 51 -1.12 2.00 1.17
CA TYR A 51 -1.80 2.42 2.37
C TYR A 51 -0.99 3.42 3.17
N VAL A 52 -1.70 4.15 4.04
CA VAL A 52 -1.10 5.08 5.00
C VAL A 52 -1.68 4.84 6.39
N THR A 53 -0.81 4.94 7.40
CA THR A 53 -1.15 4.93 8.82
C THR A 53 -0.29 5.94 9.59
N GLU A 54 -0.70 6.29 10.81
CA GLU A 54 0.14 7.06 11.73
C GLU A 54 1.28 6.18 12.26
N LYS A 55 2.49 6.72 12.40
CA LYS A 55 3.70 5.99 12.85
C LYS A 55 3.51 5.29 14.20
N ASN A 56 2.69 5.87 15.06
CA ASN A 56 2.41 5.36 16.40
C ASN A 56 1.04 4.66 16.49
N ALA A 57 0.46 4.25 15.36
CA ALA A 57 -0.79 3.51 15.39
C ALA A 57 -0.63 2.18 16.13
N ASP A 58 -1.55 1.89 17.06
CA ASP A 58 -1.50 0.70 17.91
C ASP A 58 -1.79 -0.59 17.12
N THR A 59 -2.57 -0.51 16.03
CA THR A 59 -2.89 -1.62 15.11
C THR A 59 -3.24 -1.11 13.71
N ILE A 60 -2.97 -1.93 12.69
CA ILE A 60 -3.36 -1.64 11.29
C ILE A 60 -4.88 -1.62 11.09
N ILE A 61 -5.62 -2.48 11.79
CA ILE A 61 -7.05 -2.73 11.53
C ILE A 61 -7.93 -1.47 11.71
N HIS A 62 -7.54 -0.56 12.61
CA HIS A 62 -8.35 0.63 12.94
C HIS A 62 -7.88 1.93 12.30
N HIS A 63 -6.67 1.97 11.75
CA HIS A 63 -6.04 3.21 11.25
C HIS A 63 -5.56 3.14 9.81
N LEU A 64 -5.84 2.03 9.12
CA LEU A 64 -5.45 1.85 7.72
C LEU A 64 -6.36 2.65 6.79
N SER A 65 -5.77 3.55 6.01
CA SER A 65 -6.46 4.21 4.91
C SER A 65 -5.73 3.95 3.60
N LYS A 66 -6.45 3.56 2.55
CA LYS A 66 -5.89 3.60 1.20
C LYS A 66 -5.50 5.02 0.86
N VAL A 67 -4.32 5.21 0.27
CA VAL A 67 -3.95 6.51 -0.30
C VAL A 67 -4.97 6.85 -1.41
N LYS A 68 -5.46 8.09 -1.41
CA LYS A 68 -6.47 8.57 -2.36
C LYS A 68 -5.80 9.26 -3.56
N GLY A 69 -6.51 9.31 -4.68
CA GLY A 69 -6.06 9.96 -5.91
C GLY A 69 -5.88 8.94 -7.03
N ASP A 70 -4.98 9.23 -7.97
CA ASP A 70 -4.71 8.39 -9.16
C ASP A 70 -3.81 7.16 -8.86
N ILE A 71 -3.78 6.72 -7.60
CA ILE A 71 -3.06 5.55 -7.07
C ILE A 71 -4.09 4.54 -6.54
N ASN A 72 -3.69 3.27 -6.39
CA ASN A 72 -4.58 2.14 -6.06
C ASN A 72 -5.52 1.83 -7.23
N SER A 73 -4.92 1.66 -8.40
CA SER A 73 -5.61 1.26 -9.62
C SER A 73 -6.02 -0.21 -9.63
N VAL A 74 -6.58 -0.67 -10.76
CA VAL A 74 -6.83 -2.10 -11.01
C VAL A 74 -5.55 -2.91 -11.27
N TYR A 75 -4.36 -2.31 -11.16
CA TYR A 75 -3.07 -2.98 -11.23
C TYR A 75 -2.32 -2.85 -9.90
N HIS A 76 -1.22 -3.59 -9.77
CA HIS A 76 -0.33 -3.49 -8.62
C HIS A 76 0.36 -2.14 -8.57
N ASP A 77 0.07 -1.37 -7.52
CA ASP A 77 0.66 -0.08 -7.23
C ASP A 77 1.55 -0.15 -5.99
N GLY A 78 2.73 0.46 -6.08
CA GLY A 78 3.73 0.48 -5.02
C GLY A 78 5.02 -0.27 -5.39
N PRO A 79 6.12 -0.09 -4.62
CA PRO A 79 6.27 0.79 -3.46
C PRO A 79 6.25 2.29 -3.83
N VAL A 80 6.22 3.16 -2.81
CA VAL A 80 6.08 4.61 -2.98
C VAL A 80 7.15 5.42 -2.25
N VAL A 81 7.39 6.63 -2.75
CA VAL A 81 8.16 7.68 -2.06
C VAL A 81 7.53 9.04 -2.35
N ILE A 82 7.60 9.95 -1.39
CA ILE A 82 7.05 11.31 -1.54
C ILE A 82 8.21 12.32 -1.47
N THR A 83 8.16 13.35 -2.31
CA THR A 83 9.14 14.45 -2.29
C THR A 83 9.16 15.16 -0.94
N LYS A 84 10.29 15.79 -0.62
CA LYS A 84 10.50 16.49 0.66
C LYS A 84 9.42 17.53 0.97
N ASP A 85 8.90 18.21 -0.06
CA ASP A 85 7.84 19.22 0.07
C ASP A 85 6.43 18.63 0.19
N GLY A 86 6.28 17.30 0.10
CA GLY A 86 5.02 16.59 0.20
C GLY A 86 4.12 16.70 -1.04
N LYS A 87 4.59 17.33 -2.13
CA LYS A 87 3.74 17.67 -3.28
C LYS A 87 3.71 16.60 -4.37
N THR A 88 4.72 15.74 -4.44
CA THR A 88 4.83 14.74 -5.51
C THR A 88 5.07 13.36 -4.91
N MET A 89 4.25 12.39 -5.31
CA MET A 89 4.44 10.97 -4.98
C MET A 89 4.92 10.22 -6.23
N TYR A 90 5.98 9.44 -6.07
CA TYR A 90 6.45 8.48 -7.08
C TYR A 90 6.11 7.08 -6.61
N PHE A 91 5.64 6.24 -7.52
CA PHE A 91 5.33 4.84 -7.27
C PHE A 91 5.52 4.01 -8.54
N SER A 92 5.76 2.71 -8.39
CA SER A 92 5.69 1.77 -9.51
C SER A 92 4.26 1.28 -9.69
N ARG A 93 3.85 1.13 -10.95
CA ARG A 93 2.59 0.49 -11.35
C ARG A 93 2.90 -0.59 -12.38
N ASN A 94 2.33 -1.77 -12.22
CA ASN A 94 2.40 -2.77 -13.28
C ASN A 94 1.42 -2.41 -14.42
N ASN A 95 1.84 -2.64 -15.66
CA ASN A 95 1.03 -2.48 -16.87
C ASN A 95 0.32 -1.11 -17.05
N PHE A 96 1.04 -0.01 -16.82
CA PHE A 96 0.53 1.37 -17.00
C PHE A 96 -0.04 1.70 -18.40
N ASN A 97 0.30 0.91 -19.43
CA ASN A 97 0.01 1.22 -20.84
C ASN A 97 -1.01 0.28 -21.51
N ASP A 98 -1.76 -0.55 -20.77
CA ASP A 98 -2.71 -1.54 -21.33
C ASP A 98 -2.10 -2.50 -22.38
N LYS A 99 -0.77 -2.55 -22.46
CA LYS A 99 -0.06 -3.50 -23.30
C LYS A 99 -0.04 -4.83 -22.56
N LYS A 100 -1.05 -5.66 -22.83
CA LYS A 100 -1.00 -7.09 -22.53
C LYS A 100 0.37 -7.63 -22.96
N LEU A 101 1.17 -8.07 -22.00
CA LEU A 101 2.25 -9.03 -22.26
C LEU A 101 1.63 -10.37 -22.63
#